data_AF-A0A838D9S8-F1
#
_entry.id   AF-A0A838D9S8-F1
#
_cell.length_a   1.000
_cell.length_b   1.000
_cell.length_c   1.000
_cell.angle_alpha   90.00
_cell.angle_beta   90.00
_cell.angle_gamma   90.00
#
_symmetry.space_group_name_H-M   'P 1'
#
loop_
_entity.id
_entity.type
_entity.pdbx_description
1 polymer ?
#
loop_
_entity_poly.entity_id
_entity_poly.type
_entity_poly.pdbx_seq_one_letter_code
_entity_poly.pdbx_strand_id
1 'polypeptide(L)'
;MIICDMIETNLGAIKFKFNPSISILLIFGLLISFFTTTGVIFFNDTNSFSKLSMPSIFAQEVNKTKLIYHLSSDEPWKATIAILDSQTMLKMGFNVTLMLSIEGVQIGVKSPHHYLGLEPLTKNVSDFINNGGNVVICEVCLKIAGYNNSDVIAGSIIGSPAIMANLLNKTTVVDY
;
A
#
# COMPACT_ATOMS: atom_id res chain seq x y z
N MET A 1 26.41 -12.89 -68.88
CA MET A 1 25.64 -13.00 -70.14
C MET A 1 24.30 -13.62 -69.79
N ILE A 2 23.23 -13.22 -70.48
CA ILE A 2 21.82 -13.59 -70.28
C ILE A 2 21.13 -12.68 -69.25
N ILE A 3 20.73 -11.45 -69.64
CA ILE A 3 19.48 -11.07 -70.34
C ILE A 3 18.32 -10.99 -69.33
N CYS A 4 18.04 -9.76 -68.90
CA CYS A 4 16.84 -9.39 -68.14
C CYS A 4 15.65 -9.28 -69.10
N ASP A 5 14.68 -10.17 -68.96
CA ASP A 5 13.33 -9.93 -69.47
C ASP A 5 12.56 -9.08 -68.45
N MET A 6 12.15 -7.89 -68.90
CA MET A 6 11.39 -6.91 -68.13
C MET A 6 9.93 -7.36 -68.01
N ILE A 7 9.47 -7.62 -66.78
CA ILE A 7 8.03 -7.69 -66.49
C ILE A 7 7.56 -6.27 -66.20
N GLU A 8 6.98 -5.64 -67.21
CA GLU A 8 6.32 -4.34 -67.10
C GLU A 8 4.87 -4.59 -66.62
N THR A 9 4.59 -4.28 -65.35
CA THR A 9 3.21 -4.22 -64.84
C THR A 9 2.84 -2.76 -64.62
N ASN A 10 1.85 -2.32 -65.39
CA ASN A 10 1.37 -0.95 -65.43
C ASN A 10 0.32 -0.76 -64.32
N LEU A 11 0.71 -0.14 -63.22
CA LEU A 11 -0.21 0.50 -62.29
C LEU A 11 0.31 1.92 -62.06
N GLY A 12 -0.60 2.88 -62.21
CA GLY A 12 -0.31 4.30 -62.39
C GLY A 12 0.89 4.82 -61.59
N ALA A 13 1.79 5.48 -62.33
CA ALA A 13 2.84 6.38 -61.86
C ALA A 13 3.56 5.96 -60.56
N ILE A 14 4.59 5.12 -60.67
CA ILE A 14 5.96 5.32 -60.12
C ILE A 14 6.83 4.16 -60.64
N LYS A 15 7.92 4.46 -61.36
CA LYS A 15 8.94 3.46 -61.73
C LYS A 15 9.87 3.21 -60.54
N PHE A 16 9.81 2.04 -59.91
CA PHE A 16 10.82 1.61 -58.94
C PHE A 16 11.80 0.60 -59.58
N LYS A 17 13.07 1.00 -59.64
CA LYS A 17 14.19 0.16 -60.09
C LYS A 17 14.67 -0.68 -58.91
N PHE A 18 14.25 -1.95 -58.85
CA PHE A 18 14.61 -2.86 -57.75
C PHE A 18 16.00 -3.49 -57.98
N ASN A 19 16.88 -3.33 -57.00
CA ASN A 19 18.22 -3.95 -56.95
C ASN A 19 18.11 -5.30 -56.21
N PRO A 20 18.56 -6.43 -56.79
CA PRO A 20 18.25 -7.78 -56.28
C PRO A 20 18.81 -8.11 -54.88
N SER A 21 19.70 -7.29 -54.32
CA SER A 21 20.27 -7.51 -52.98
C SER A 21 19.32 -7.16 -51.82
N ILE A 22 18.19 -6.49 -52.09
CA ILE A 22 17.23 -6.01 -51.06
C ILE A 22 16.00 -6.94 -50.93
N SER A 23 15.85 -7.91 -51.83
CA SER A 23 14.66 -8.78 -51.90
C SER A 23 14.57 -9.80 -50.74
N ILE A 24 15.70 -10.16 -50.13
CA ILE A 24 15.72 -11.14 -49.01
C ILE A 24 15.33 -10.50 -47.67
N LEU A 25 15.55 -9.19 -47.48
CA LEU A 25 15.18 -8.51 -46.24
C LEU A 25 13.68 -8.15 -46.16
N LEU A 26 13.03 -7.98 -47.32
CA LEU A 26 11.61 -7.64 -47.40
C LEU A 26 10.68 -8.84 -47.18
N ILE A 27 11.13 -10.06 -47.47
CA ILE A 27 10.35 -11.28 -47.20
C ILE A 27 10.33 -11.58 -45.69
N PHE A 28 11.40 -11.25 -44.96
CA PHE A 28 11.40 -11.39 -43.49
C PHE A 28 10.64 -10.27 -42.78
N GLY A 29 10.52 -9.09 -43.39
CA GLY A 29 9.71 -7.98 -42.87
C GLY A 29 8.19 -8.14 -43.07
N LEU A 30 7.76 -8.92 -44.07
CA LEU A 30 6.33 -9.13 -44.38
C LEU A 30 5.66 -10.26 -43.58
N LEU A 31 6.42 -11.05 -42.81
CA LEU A 31 5.88 -12.01 -41.84
C LEU A 31 5.63 -11.41 -40.46
N ILE A 32 6.19 -10.24 -40.15
CA ILE A 32 6.00 -9.55 -38.87
C ILE A 32 4.78 -8.60 -38.93
N SER A 33 4.38 -8.14 -40.11
CA SER A 33 3.20 -7.29 -40.31
C SER A 33 1.86 -8.05 -40.40
N PHE A 34 1.86 -9.38 -40.35
CA PHE A 34 0.64 -10.18 -40.23
C PHE A 34 0.26 -10.56 -38.79
N PHE A 35 1.11 -10.31 -37.80
CA PHE A 35 0.78 -10.50 -36.38
C PHE A 35 0.31 -9.23 -35.66
N THR A 36 0.30 -8.07 -36.33
CA THR A 36 -0.11 -6.80 -35.71
C THR A 36 -1.51 -6.31 -36.08
N THR A 37 -2.33 -7.15 -36.75
CA THR A 37 -3.70 -6.79 -37.16
C THR A 37 -4.80 -7.57 -36.43
N THR A 38 -4.57 -7.99 -35.18
CA THR A 38 -5.65 -8.48 -34.27
C THR A 38 -5.51 -8.00 -32.82
N GLY A 39 -4.64 -7.02 -32.54
CA GLY A 39 -4.37 -6.54 -31.18
C GLY A 39 -4.87 -5.14 -30.84
N VAL A 40 -5.68 -4.50 -31.69
CA VAL A 40 -6.24 -3.17 -31.42
C VAL A 40 -7.74 -3.30 -31.15
N ILE A 41 -8.09 -3.94 -30.03
CA ILE A 41 -9.40 -3.74 -29.44
C ILE A 41 -9.30 -2.46 -28.59
N PHE A 42 -9.78 -1.38 -29.21
CA PHE A 42 -10.31 -0.16 -28.61
C PHE A 42 -10.42 -0.16 -27.07
N PHE A 43 -9.39 0.34 -26.39
CA PHE A 43 -9.56 1.01 -25.10
C PHE A 43 -10.11 2.41 -25.36
N ASN A 44 -11.43 2.53 -25.50
CA ASN A 44 -12.08 3.84 -25.37
C ASN A 44 -13.51 3.72 -24.87
N ASP A 45 -13.73 2.89 -23.85
CA ASP A 45 -14.97 2.90 -23.09
C ASP A 45 -14.65 3.13 -21.60
N THR A 46 -14.59 4.41 -21.23
CA THR A 46 -14.38 4.88 -19.86
C THR A 46 -15.60 4.67 -18.95
N ASN A 47 -16.63 3.92 -19.38
CA ASN A 47 -17.83 3.68 -18.57
C ASN A 47 -18.08 2.20 -18.21
N SER A 48 -17.23 1.27 -18.64
CA SER A 48 -17.44 -0.18 -18.45
C SER A 48 -16.70 -0.79 -17.24
N PHE A 49 -16.29 0.03 -16.26
CA PHE A 49 -15.89 -0.47 -14.93
C PHE A 49 -17.00 -0.30 -13.87
N SER A 50 -18.13 0.32 -14.23
CA SER A 50 -19.25 0.55 -13.32
C SER A 50 -20.03 -0.71 -12.92
N LYS A 51 -19.67 -1.89 -13.47
CA LYS A 51 -20.45 -3.12 -13.28
C LYS A 51 -19.62 -4.39 -13.09
N LEU A 52 -18.44 -4.29 -12.49
CA LEU A 52 -17.91 -5.45 -11.77
C LEU A 52 -18.76 -5.58 -10.49
N SER A 53 -19.79 -6.41 -10.55
CA SER A 53 -20.48 -6.84 -9.34
C SER A 53 -19.48 -7.64 -8.51
N MET A 54 -18.79 -6.93 -7.61
CA MET A 54 -17.97 -7.55 -6.60
C MET A 54 -18.91 -8.49 -5.83
N PRO A 55 -18.67 -9.81 -5.80
CA PRO A 55 -19.51 -10.69 -5.00
C PRO A 55 -19.44 -10.19 -3.57
N SER A 56 -20.58 -9.75 -3.03
CA SER A 56 -20.76 -9.18 -1.70
C SER A 56 -20.57 -10.19 -0.58
N ILE A 57 -19.83 -11.28 -0.82
CA ILE A 57 -19.67 -12.42 0.10
C ILE A 57 -18.99 -11.99 1.41
N PHE A 58 -18.33 -10.83 1.46
CA PHE A 58 -17.76 -10.24 2.68
C PHE A 58 -18.33 -8.88 3.07
N ALA A 59 -19.33 -8.35 2.36
CA ALA A 59 -19.99 -7.11 2.75
C ALA A 59 -21.05 -7.43 3.83
N GLN A 60 -20.58 -7.87 4.99
CA GLN A 60 -21.42 -7.85 6.18
C GLN A 60 -21.55 -6.40 6.65
N GLU A 61 -22.75 -6.05 7.14
CA GLU A 61 -22.93 -4.84 7.93
C GLU A 61 -21.98 -4.92 9.13
N VAL A 62 -20.85 -4.23 9.03
CA VAL A 62 -19.87 -4.19 10.09
C VAL A 62 -20.47 -3.35 11.21
N ASN A 63 -21.06 -4.01 12.20
CA ASN A 63 -21.16 -3.42 13.53
C ASN A 63 -19.73 -3.11 13.95
N LYS A 64 -19.35 -1.82 13.89
CA LYS A 64 -17.96 -1.38 14.01
C LYS A 64 -17.50 -1.58 15.46
N THR A 65 -17.06 -2.79 15.74
CA THR A 65 -16.46 -3.18 17.00
C THR A 65 -15.19 -2.38 17.27
N LYS A 66 -14.91 -2.14 18.55
CA LYS A 66 -13.65 -1.53 18.98
C LYS A 66 -12.48 -2.44 18.59
N LEU A 67 -11.50 -1.88 17.89
CA LEU A 67 -10.28 -2.58 17.48
C LEU A 67 -9.10 -2.07 18.29
N ILE A 68 -8.27 -2.99 18.74
CA ILE A 68 -7.01 -2.69 19.41
C ILE A 68 -5.89 -3.23 18.55
N TYR A 69 -4.97 -2.34 18.20
CA TYR A 69 -3.68 -2.68 17.62
C TYR A 69 -2.68 -2.70 18.76
N HIS A 70 -2.33 -3.90 19.23
CA HIS A 70 -1.30 -4.06 20.24
C HIS A 70 0.05 -4.13 19.55
N LEU A 71 0.97 -3.25 19.94
CA LEU A 71 2.34 -3.24 19.46
C LEU A 71 3.26 -3.41 20.66
N SER A 72 3.95 -4.54 20.68
CA SER A 72 4.94 -4.87 21.71
C SER A 72 6.36 -4.51 21.30
N SER A 73 6.63 -4.44 19.99
CA SER A 73 7.99 -4.26 19.44
C SER A 73 8.25 -2.82 18.98
N ASP A 74 9.49 -2.37 19.09
CA ASP A 74 10.01 -1.14 18.48
C ASP A 74 10.65 -1.38 17.10
N GLU A 75 10.57 -2.60 16.57
CA GLU A 75 11.11 -2.94 15.25
C GLU A 75 10.40 -2.10 14.17
N PRO A 76 11.15 -1.33 13.35
CA PRO A 76 10.56 -0.32 12.48
C PRO A 76 9.50 -0.84 11.50
N TRP A 77 9.67 -2.04 10.95
CA TRP A 77 8.72 -2.61 10.01
C TRP A 77 7.40 -2.97 10.70
N LYS A 78 7.45 -3.72 11.80
CA LYS A 78 6.28 -4.06 12.63
C LYS A 78 5.53 -2.81 13.09
N ALA A 79 6.25 -1.84 13.63
CA ALA A 79 5.67 -0.59 14.10
C ALA A 79 4.99 0.18 12.95
N THR A 80 5.63 0.22 11.77
CA THR A 80 5.06 0.87 10.58
C THR A 80 3.75 0.21 10.16
N ILE A 81 3.71 -1.12 10.05
CA ILE A 81 2.49 -1.83 9.64
C ILE A 81 1.38 -1.68 10.68
N ALA A 82 1.70 -1.79 11.98
CA ALA A 82 0.72 -1.59 13.04
C ALA A 82 0.06 -0.20 12.97
N ILE A 83 0.85 0.84 12.73
CA ILE A 83 0.32 2.21 12.58
C ILE A 83 -0.51 2.33 11.30
N LEU A 84 -0.01 1.86 10.14
CA LEU A 84 -0.72 1.98 8.87
C LEU A 84 -2.08 1.24 8.87
N ASP A 85 -2.10 0.04 9.43
CA ASP A 85 -3.33 -0.74 9.52
C ASP A 85 -4.32 -0.08 10.49
N SER A 86 -3.85 0.42 11.65
CA SER A 86 -4.69 1.16 12.60
C SER A 86 -5.28 2.43 11.99
N GLN A 87 -4.51 3.19 11.21
CA GLN A 87 -4.97 4.37 10.47
C GLN A 87 -5.99 4.01 9.40
N THR A 88 -5.81 2.88 8.73
CA THR A 88 -6.75 2.39 7.70
C THR A 88 -8.08 2.03 8.33
N MET A 89 -8.09 1.29 9.46
CA MET A 89 -9.31 0.97 10.18
C MET A 89 -10.00 2.23 10.74
N LEU A 90 -9.23 3.21 11.20
CA LEU A 90 -9.78 4.48 11.65
C LEU A 90 -10.50 5.21 10.51
N LYS A 91 -9.91 5.25 9.30
CA LYS A 91 -10.53 5.82 8.09
C LYS A 91 -11.78 5.06 7.63
N MET A 92 -11.83 3.76 7.87
CA MET A 92 -13.04 2.93 7.67
C MET A 92 -14.11 3.19 8.74
N GLY A 93 -13.82 4.02 9.74
CA GLY A 93 -14.72 4.50 10.77
C GLY A 93 -14.84 3.57 11.98
N PHE A 94 -13.90 2.64 12.17
CA PHE A 94 -13.81 1.88 13.42
C PHE A 94 -13.33 2.77 14.57
N ASN A 95 -13.70 2.43 15.80
CA ASN A 95 -13.05 2.98 16.98
C ASN A 95 -11.74 2.21 17.23
N VAL A 96 -10.61 2.84 16.92
CA VAL A 96 -9.30 2.20 16.96
C VAL A 96 -8.47 2.71 18.13
N THR A 97 -7.86 1.78 18.85
CA THR A 97 -6.86 2.07 19.87
C THR A 97 -5.52 1.44 19.50
N LEU A 98 -4.45 2.23 19.46
CA LEU A 98 -3.07 1.73 19.41
C LEU A 98 -2.57 1.56 20.85
N MET A 99 -2.37 0.32 21.27
CA MET A 99 -1.87 -0.04 22.59
C MET A 99 -0.38 -0.34 22.50
N LEU A 100 0.44 0.47 23.17
CA LEU A 100 1.89 0.36 23.16
C LEU A 100 2.39 -0.31 24.45
N SER A 101 3.15 -1.38 24.32
CA SER A 101 3.74 -2.12 25.43
C SER A 101 5.19 -2.52 25.12
N ILE A 102 5.88 -3.09 26.11
CA ILE A 102 7.28 -3.54 26.05
C ILE A 102 8.19 -2.51 25.37
N GLU A 103 8.81 -2.82 24.23
CA GLU A 103 9.64 -1.87 23.48
C GLU A 103 8.81 -0.88 22.65
N GLY A 104 7.61 -1.26 22.22
CA GLY A 104 6.68 -0.41 21.48
C GLY A 104 6.31 0.91 22.17
N VAL A 105 6.53 1.05 23.49
CA VAL A 105 6.38 2.33 24.19
C VAL A 105 7.32 3.44 23.67
N GLN A 106 8.43 3.06 23.03
CA GLN A 106 9.40 3.99 22.44
C GLN A 106 8.77 4.90 21.37
N ILE A 107 7.82 4.39 20.58
CA ILE A 107 7.13 5.21 19.57
C ILE A 107 6.02 6.10 20.16
N GLY A 108 5.72 5.93 21.45
CA GLY A 108 4.70 6.67 22.20
C GLY A 108 5.24 7.88 22.97
N VAL A 109 6.55 8.16 22.92
CA VAL A 109 7.20 9.27 23.63
C VAL A 109 7.60 10.41 22.70
N LYS A 110 7.71 11.62 23.27
CA LYS A 110 8.12 12.84 22.57
C LYS A 110 9.55 12.76 22.04
N SER A 111 10.42 12.05 22.77
CA SER A 111 11.84 11.94 22.48
C SER A 111 12.28 10.49 22.70
N PRO A 112 12.11 9.62 21.69
CA PRO A 112 12.58 8.24 21.78
C PRO A 112 14.10 8.22 21.89
N HIS A 113 14.67 7.09 22.29
CA HIS A 113 16.12 6.95 22.28
C HIS A 113 16.66 7.14 20.86
N HIS A 114 17.51 8.15 20.67
CA HIS A 114 17.95 8.60 19.35
C HIS A 114 18.60 7.50 18.50
N TYR A 115 19.33 6.56 19.13
CA TYR A 115 20.00 5.47 18.43
C TYR A 115 19.03 4.47 17.77
N LEU A 116 17.74 4.49 18.14
CA LEU A 116 16.70 3.67 17.54
C LEU A 116 16.12 4.27 16.24
N GLY A 117 16.31 5.58 15.99
CA GLY A 117 15.82 6.25 14.78
C GLY A 117 14.29 6.25 14.62
N LEU A 118 13.55 6.31 15.73
CA LEU A 118 12.09 6.17 15.77
C LEU A 118 11.31 7.48 15.61
N GLU A 119 12.00 8.61 15.42
CA GLU A 119 11.40 9.94 15.28
C GLU A 119 10.33 10.03 14.16
N PRO A 120 10.48 9.36 12.99
CA PRO A 120 9.40 9.31 12.01
C PRO A 120 8.15 8.58 12.51
N LEU A 121 8.32 7.53 13.32
CA LEU A 121 7.22 6.72 13.85
C LEU A 121 6.47 7.45 14.96
N THR A 122 7.17 8.18 15.84
CA THR A 122 6.52 9.02 16.87
C THR A 122 5.68 10.13 16.24
N LYS A 123 6.12 10.69 15.11
CA LYS A 123 5.30 11.61 14.33
C LYS A 123 4.03 10.92 13.81
N ASN A 124 4.13 9.72 13.25
CA ASN A 124 2.97 8.97 12.76
C ASN A 124 1.95 8.63 13.87
N VAL A 125 2.44 8.36 15.10
CA VAL A 125 1.59 8.18 16.28
C VAL A 125 0.87 9.49 16.65
N SER A 126 1.58 10.62 16.62
CA SER A 126 0.97 11.94 16.84
C SER A 126 -0.11 12.25 15.80
N ASP A 127 0.15 11.95 14.52
CA ASP A 127 -0.82 12.11 13.44
C ASP A 127 -2.03 11.18 13.63
N PHE A 128 -1.83 9.95 14.09
CA PHE A 128 -2.92 9.02 14.42
C PHE A 128 -3.85 9.57 15.51
N ILE A 129 -3.29 10.15 16.57
CA ILE A 129 -4.08 10.84 17.63
C ILE A 129 -4.87 12.00 17.03
N ASN A 130 -4.22 12.85 16.23
CA ASN A 130 -4.87 14.01 15.61
C ASN A 130 -6.03 13.63 14.67
N ASN A 131 -5.96 12.42 14.08
CA ASN A 131 -7.01 11.88 13.23
C ASN A 131 -8.15 11.20 14.02
N GLY A 132 -8.14 11.25 15.36
CA GLY A 132 -9.18 10.70 16.24
C GLY A 132 -8.90 9.28 16.75
N GLY A 133 -7.69 8.75 16.53
CA GLY A 133 -7.25 7.50 17.11
C GLY A 133 -6.93 7.63 18.60
N ASN A 134 -7.10 6.55 19.36
CA ASN A 134 -6.71 6.52 20.78
C ASN A 134 -5.35 5.85 20.92
N VAL A 135 -4.42 6.45 21.67
CA VAL A 135 -3.13 5.81 21.99
C VAL A 135 -3.10 5.54 23.48
N VAL A 136 -2.81 4.30 23.85
CA VAL A 136 -2.70 3.90 25.26
C VAL A 136 -1.34 3.24 25.50
N ILE A 137 -0.59 3.73 26.48
CA ILE A 137 0.80 3.35 26.72
C ILE A 137 0.91 2.63 28.06
N CYS A 138 1.42 1.40 28.08
CA CYS A 138 1.63 0.65 29.31
C CYS A 138 2.59 1.40 30.25
N GLU A 139 2.10 1.79 31.43
CA GLU A 139 2.87 2.59 32.39
C GLU A 139 4.14 1.88 32.88
N VAL A 140 4.04 0.58 33.14
CA VAL A 140 5.17 -0.20 33.67
C VAL A 140 6.26 -0.34 32.59
N CYS A 141 5.88 -0.63 31.34
CA CYS A 141 6.83 -0.72 30.23
C CYS A 141 7.51 0.63 29.96
N LEU A 142 6.76 1.72 30.03
CA LEU A 142 7.31 3.08 29.88
C LEU A 142 8.40 3.38 30.91
N LYS A 143 8.16 3.02 32.19
CA LYS A 143 9.13 3.18 33.28
C LYS A 143 10.35 2.28 33.10
N ILE A 144 10.15 1.03 32.68
CA ILE A 144 11.26 0.10 32.37
C ILE A 144 12.12 0.63 31.23
N ALA A 145 11.51 1.25 30.22
CA ALA A 145 12.18 1.91 29.11
C ALA A 145 12.90 3.22 29.50
N GLY A 146 12.82 3.65 30.77
CA GLY A 146 13.53 4.82 31.29
C GLY A 146 12.78 6.14 31.18
N TYR A 147 11.49 6.11 30.87
CA TYR A 147 10.66 7.31 30.70
C TYR A 147 9.71 7.56 31.88
N ASN A 148 9.26 8.79 31.99
CA ASN A 148 8.20 9.22 32.90
C ASN A 148 6.89 9.48 32.13
N ASN A 149 5.78 9.51 32.86
CA ASN A 149 4.47 9.80 32.29
C ASN A 149 4.40 11.17 31.60
N SER A 150 5.28 12.11 31.93
CA SER A 150 5.38 13.43 31.27
C SER A 150 5.99 13.36 29.87
N ASP A 151 6.69 12.27 29.55
CA ASP A 151 7.51 12.16 28.34
C ASP A 151 6.70 11.63 27.16
N VAL A 152 5.48 11.15 27.40
CA VAL A 152 4.57 10.63 26.36
C VAL A 152 4.07 11.72 25.41
N ILE A 153 3.75 11.33 24.18
CA ILE A 153 3.12 12.20 23.18
C ILE A 153 1.80 12.74 23.73
N ALA A 154 1.55 14.03 23.52
CA ALA A 154 0.32 14.69 23.96
C ALA A 154 -0.92 14.00 23.37
N GLY A 155 -1.96 13.81 24.19
CA GLY A 155 -3.17 13.07 23.82
C GLY A 155 -3.08 11.55 24.05
N SER A 156 -1.92 11.02 24.40
CA SER A 156 -1.79 9.62 24.83
C SER A 156 -2.37 9.41 26.22
N ILE A 157 -2.89 8.20 26.47
CA ILE A 157 -3.44 7.77 27.75
C ILE A 157 -2.43 6.86 28.43
N ILE A 158 -2.10 7.14 29.69
CA ILE A 158 -1.27 6.24 30.50
C ILE A 158 -2.11 5.04 30.94
N GLY A 159 -1.68 3.86 30.52
CA GLY A 159 -2.30 2.58 30.77
C GLY A 159 -1.94 2.00 32.13
N SER A 160 -2.72 2.32 33.15
CA SER A 160 -2.68 1.57 34.41
C SER A 160 -3.23 0.14 34.22
N PRO A 161 -2.92 -0.83 35.10
CA PRO A 161 -3.46 -2.19 34.99
C PRO A 161 -4.98 -2.26 34.87
N ALA A 162 -5.71 -1.39 35.58
CA ALA A 162 -7.17 -1.31 35.51
C ALA A 162 -7.66 -0.80 34.14
N ILE A 163 -7.00 0.22 33.59
CA ILE A 163 -7.29 0.72 32.24
C ILE A 163 -7.01 -0.35 31.19
N MET A 164 -5.90 -1.09 31.33
CA MET A 164 -5.53 -2.17 30.40
C MET A 164 -6.56 -3.30 30.43
N ALA A 165 -6.95 -3.75 31.63
CA ALA A 165 -7.97 -4.79 31.79
C ALA A 165 -9.31 -4.37 31.17
N ASN A 166 -9.73 -3.13 31.38
CA ASN A 166 -10.96 -2.61 30.76
C ASN A 166 -10.82 -2.43 29.25
N LEU A 167 -9.64 -2.00 28.78
CA LEU A 167 -9.35 -1.81 27.36
C LEU A 167 -9.51 -3.13 26.60
N LEU A 168 -8.94 -4.22 27.12
CA LEU A 168 -8.92 -5.54 26.47
C LEU A 168 -10.22 -6.35 26.64
N ASN A 169 -11.11 -5.92 27.53
CA ASN A 169 -12.35 -6.65 27.81
C ASN A 169 -13.33 -6.58 26.62
N LYS A 170 -13.67 -7.73 26.04
CA LYS A 170 -14.62 -7.87 24.91
C LYS A 170 -14.24 -7.04 23.67
N THR A 171 -12.96 -6.95 23.37
CA THR A 171 -12.43 -6.26 22.17
C THR A 171 -11.70 -7.22 21.25
N THR A 172 -11.66 -6.90 19.96
CA THR A 172 -10.79 -7.60 19.01
C THR A 172 -9.39 -6.97 19.08
N VAL A 173 -8.38 -7.81 19.28
CA VAL A 173 -6.97 -7.41 19.35
C VAL A 173 -6.22 -7.96 18.15
N VAL A 174 -5.51 -7.07 17.45
CA VAL A 174 -4.53 -7.41 16.42
C VAL A 174 -3.15 -7.15 17.01
N ASP A 175 -2.30 -8.16 17.02
CA ASP A 175 -1.00 -8.13 17.70
C ASP A 175 0.15 -8.04 16.69
N TYR A 176 1.15 -7.22 17.01
CA TYR A 176 2.36 -6.96 16.21
C TYR A 176 3.65 -7.12 17.04
#